data_AF-A0A4D4N774-F1
#
_entry.id   AF-A0A4D4N774-F1
#
_cell.length_a   1.000
_cell.length_b   1.000
_cell.length_c   1.000
_cell.angle_alpha   90.00
_cell.angle_beta   90.00
_cell.angle_gamma   90.00
#
_symmetry.space_group_name_H-M   'P 1'
#
loop_
_entity.id
_entity.type
_entity.pdbx_description
1 polymer ?
#
loop_
_entity_poly.entity_id
_entity_poly.type
_entity_poly.pdbx_seq_one_letter_code
_entity_poly.pdbx_strand_id
1 'polypeptide(L)'
;MTLAGTRGGQPTADNDAFVAFAHTLAHPVIGDLIAHAEPETDVVITRSTANKRRYYEKARRWPDGFAVLGDAIAGYNPVYGHGLSASAQSIVTLRGILRQRDCAAPGTARRIQKAAARPVDHAWNLAVGQDVFYPGASKQPPTRLEKTLAAFVDKAVDAGSRNPHALRVLLDVMSMEAPPTRLLMPDMLARVYLGRKKPLLAGPPLTQQERKAAEAPTPCPSEA
;
A
#
# COMPACT_ATOMS: atom_id res chain seq x y z
N MET A 1 5.01 15.13 -3.50
CA MET A 1 4.98 13.89 -4.30
C MET A 1 5.98 12.89 -3.72
N THR A 2 5.76 11.58 -3.85
CA THR A 2 6.70 10.55 -3.37
C THR A 2 7.22 9.70 -4.52
N LEU A 3 8.55 9.59 -4.62
CA LEU A 3 9.24 8.72 -5.57
C LEU A 3 9.87 7.55 -4.80
N ALA A 4 9.80 6.35 -5.38
CA ALA A 4 10.35 5.14 -4.76
C ALA A 4 11.26 4.42 -5.75
N GLY A 5 12.35 3.88 -5.23
CA GLY A 5 13.36 3.14 -5.99
C GLY A 5 13.78 1.87 -5.28
N THR A 6 14.24 0.89 -6.05
CA THR A 6 14.73 -0.40 -5.54
C THR A 6 16.25 -0.37 -5.39
N ARG A 7 16.85 -1.47 -4.91
CA ARG A 7 18.30 -1.54 -4.69
C ARG A 7 19.07 -1.26 -5.99
N GLY A 8 19.91 -0.23 -5.98
CA GLY A 8 20.71 0.20 -7.14
C GLY A 8 20.08 1.34 -7.96
N GLY A 9 18.84 1.74 -7.65
CA GLY A 9 18.16 2.87 -8.26
C GLY A 9 17.43 3.72 -7.23
N GLN A 10 18.05 3.95 -6.06
CA GLN A 10 17.41 4.68 -4.96
C GLN A 10 17.41 6.20 -5.22
N PRO A 11 16.33 6.90 -4.86
CA PRO A 11 16.33 8.37 -4.83
C PRO A 11 17.25 8.90 -3.71
N THR A 12 17.69 10.15 -3.87
CA THR A 12 18.55 10.87 -2.92
C THR A 12 17.77 11.96 -2.18
N ALA A 13 18.43 12.65 -1.24
CA ALA A 13 17.88 13.80 -0.49
C ALA A 13 18.25 15.11 -1.19
N ASP A 14 18.80 15.01 -2.40
CA ASP A 14 19.23 16.14 -3.20
C ASP A 14 18.00 16.66 -3.95
N ASN A 15 17.62 17.90 -3.67
CA ASN A 15 16.47 18.56 -4.29
C ASN A 15 16.64 18.62 -5.82
N ASP A 16 17.85 18.89 -6.31
CA ASP A 16 18.14 19.05 -7.74
C ASP A 16 18.05 17.72 -8.49
N ALA A 17 18.23 16.60 -7.77
CA ALA A 17 18.12 15.26 -8.34
C ALA A 17 16.68 14.74 -8.45
N PHE A 18 15.70 15.40 -7.81
CA PHE A 18 14.33 14.86 -7.70
C PHE A 18 13.61 14.78 -9.06
N VAL A 19 13.66 15.86 -9.84
CA VAL A 19 13.04 15.94 -11.17
C VAL A 19 13.76 15.01 -12.15
N ALA A 20 15.10 15.03 -12.14
CA ALA A 20 15.92 14.14 -12.95
C ALA A 20 15.59 12.66 -12.67
N PHE A 21 15.42 12.29 -11.39
CA PHE A 21 14.99 10.95 -11.01
C PHE A 21 13.61 10.63 -11.57
N ALA A 22 12.63 11.54 -11.49
CA ALA A 22 11.29 11.30 -12.02
C ALA A 22 11.25 11.07 -13.54
N HIS A 23 12.17 11.66 -14.32
CA HIS A 23 12.29 11.38 -15.75
C HIS A 23 12.84 9.98 -16.07
N THR A 24 13.43 9.28 -15.09
CA THR A 24 13.89 7.89 -15.26
C THR A 24 12.77 6.85 -15.15
N LEU A 25 11.55 7.28 -14.76
CA LEU A 25 10.38 6.41 -14.72
C LEU A 25 10.00 5.92 -16.13
N ALA A 26 9.18 4.85 -16.19
CA ALA A 26 8.80 4.21 -17.45
C ALA A 26 8.15 5.16 -18.48
N HIS A 27 7.61 6.29 -18.04
CA HIS A 27 7.11 7.35 -18.91
C HIS A 27 7.48 8.73 -18.34
N PRO A 28 7.97 9.70 -19.14
CA PRO A 28 8.52 10.97 -18.66
C PRO A 28 7.47 11.93 -18.10
N VAL A 29 6.18 11.73 -18.43
CA VAL A 29 5.04 12.58 -18.02
C VAL A 29 5.05 13.04 -16.57
N ILE A 30 5.50 12.19 -15.64
CA ILE A 30 5.56 12.55 -14.23
C ILE A 30 6.70 13.56 -13.97
N GLY A 31 7.86 13.35 -14.58
CA GLY A 31 8.97 14.31 -14.57
C GLY A 31 8.57 15.64 -15.22
N ASP A 32 7.92 15.57 -16.40
CA ASP A 32 7.44 16.76 -17.12
C ASP A 32 6.47 17.58 -16.25
N LEU A 33 5.52 16.91 -15.58
CA LEU A 33 4.56 17.56 -14.69
C LEU A 33 5.21 18.24 -13.48
N ILE A 34 6.19 17.60 -12.84
CA ILE A 34 6.80 18.17 -11.64
C ILE A 34 7.91 19.17 -11.94
N ALA A 35 8.50 19.16 -13.14
CA ALA A 35 9.49 20.15 -13.55
C ALA A 35 8.93 21.58 -13.54
N HIS A 36 7.61 21.72 -13.66
CA HIS A 36 6.90 22.99 -13.60
C HIS A 36 6.28 23.29 -12.22
N ALA A 37 6.41 22.39 -11.24
CA ALA A 37 5.85 22.57 -9.91
C ALA A 37 6.85 23.25 -8.96
N GLU A 38 6.34 24.04 -8.03
CA GLU A 38 7.13 24.61 -6.94
C GLU A 38 7.18 23.64 -5.75
N PRO A 39 8.38 23.28 -5.25
CA PRO A 39 8.49 22.45 -4.06
C PRO A 39 8.19 23.27 -2.79
N GLU A 40 7.16 22.88 -2.05
CA GLU A 40 6.82 23.48 -0.75
C GLU A 40 7.86 23.19 0.36
N THR A 41 8.64 22.11 0.20
CA THR A 41 9.62 21.65 1.18
C THR A 41 10.79 20.94 0.50
N ASP A 42 11.92 20.84 1.19
CA ASP A 42 13.05 19.99 0.80
C ASP A 42 12.67 18.50 0.70
N VAL A 43 13.44 17.76 -0.09
CA VAL A 43 13.29 16.31 -0.27
C VAL A 43 13.69 15.57 1.00
N VAL A 44 12.74 14.80 1.54
CA VAL A 44 12.96 13.92 2.69
C VAL A 44 13.06 12.47 2.24
N ILE A 45 14.16 11.79 2.57
CA ILE A 45 14.29 10.34 2.36
C ILE A 45 13.76 9.57 3.57
N THR A 46 12.95 8.54 3.30
CA THR A 46 12.74 7.43 4.23
C THR A 46 13.37 6.15 3.71
N ARG A 47 14.10 5.43 4.58
CA ARG A 47 14.65 4.09 4.31
C ARG A 47 13.95 3.00 5.12
N SER A 48 12.85 3.34 5.79
CA SER A 48 12.10 2.39 6.61
C SER A 48 11.17 1.53 5.76
N THR A 49 11.75 0.69 4.91
CA THR A 49 11.01 -0.25 4.05
C THR A 49 10.86 -1.64 4.67
N ALA A 50 11.37 -1.84 5.89
CA ALA A 50 11.32 -3.13 6.57
C ALA A 50 9.94 -3.34 7.22
N ASN A 51 9.21 -4.33 6.73
CA ASN A 51 8.04 -4.87 7.42
C ASN A 51 8.45 -5.47 8.78
N LYS A 52 7.90 -4.96 9.88
CA LYS A 52 8.11 -5.49 11.23
C LYS A 52 6.77 -5.77 11.89
N ARG A 53 6.53 -6.98 12.36
CA ARG A 53 5.31 -7.35 13.10
C ARG A 53 5.63 -7.86 14.49
N ARG A 54 4.90 -7.35 15.48
CA ARG A 54 4.94 -7.76 16.88
C ARG A 54 3.63 -8.48 17.22
N TYR A 55 3.73 -9.75 17.59
CA TYR A 55 2.58 -10.62 17.85
C TYR A 55 2.10 -10.50 19.31
N TYR A 56 1.70 -9.30 19.73
CA TYR A 56 1.22 -9.02 21.09
C TYR A 56 0.00 -9.88 21.46
N GLU A 57 -0.83 -10.24 20.50
CA GLU A 57 -1.99 -11.13 20.65
C GLU A 57 -1.63 -12.55 21.09
N LYS A 58 -0.38 -12.97 20.88
CA LYS A 58 0.15 -14.28 21.31
C LYS A 58 0.78 -14.27 22.70
N ALA A 59 0.87 -13.11 23.36
CA ALA A 59 1.42 -13.02 24.70
C ALA A 59 0.62 -13.88 25.70
N ARG A 60 1.32 -14.71 26.48
CA ARG A 60 0.69 -15.60 27.48
C ARG A 60 -0.04 -14.82 28.58
N ARG A 61 0.52 -13.70 29.00
CA ARG A 61 -0.04 -12.78 29.99
C ARG A 61 -0.12 -11.40 29.35
N TRP A 62 -1.24 -10.71 29.55
CA TRP A 62 -1.47 -9.37 29.05
C TRP A 62 -1.97 -8.49 30.20
N PRO A 63 -1.34 -7.35 30.49
CA PRO A 63 -1.79 -6.46 31.56
C PRO A 63 -3.14 -5.82 31.20
N ASP A 64 -3.99 -5.65 32.21
CA ASP A 64 -5.19 -4.83 32.10
C ASP A 64 -4.80 -3.33 32.01
N GLY A 65 -5.66 -2.52 31.41
CA GLY A 65 -5.41 -1.08 31.21
C GLY A 65 -4.38 -0.72 30.13
N PHE A 66 -3.81 -1.69 29.41
CA PHE A 66 -2.81 -1.45 28.38
C PHE A 66 -3.21 -2.06 27.02
N ALA A 67 -3.13 -1.27 25.95
CA ALA A 67 -3.41 -1.71 24.59
C ALA A 67 -2.40 -1.10 23.61
N VAL A 68 -1.96 -1.89 22.63
CA VAL A 68 -1.07 -1.46 21.55
C VAL A 68 -1.87 -1.48 20.24
N LEU A 69 -1.75 -0.42 19.42
CA LEU A 69 -2.57 -0.21 18.22
C LEU A 69 -1.71 0.26 17.04
N GLY A 70 -2.23 0.05 15.82
CA GLY A 70 -1.64 0.57 14.59
C GLY A 70 -0.19 0.12 14.36
N ASP A 71 0.65 1.05 13.91
CA ASP A 71 2.04 0.77 13.52
C ASP A 71 2.92 0.25 14.68
N ALA A 72 2.50 0.45 15.94
CA ALA A 72 3.17 -0.16 17.07
C ALA A 72 3.04 -1.70 17.08
N ILE A 73 1.93 -2.24 16.56
CA ILE A 73 1.73 -3.68 16.35
C ILE A 73 2.53 -4.14 15.12
N ALA A 74 2.36 -3.46 13.98
CA ALA A 74 3.09 -3.80 12.77
C ALA A 74 3.48 -2.55 11.96
N GLY A 75 4.78 -2.34 11.77
CA GLY A 75 5.29 -1.35 10.83
C GLY A 75 5.33 -1.94 9.43
N TYR A 76 4.72 -1.24 8.48
CA TYR A 76 4.62 -1.69 7.09
C TYR A 76 5.61 -0.95 6.19
N ASN A 77 5.95 -1.57 5.05
CA ASN A 77 6.59 -0.87 3.95
C ASN A 77 5.61 0.21 3.41
N PRO A 78 5.97 1.51 3.48
CA PRO A 78 5.05 2.60 3.15
C PRO A 78 4.62 2.61 1.68
N VAL A 79 5.33 1.91 0.80
CA VAL A 79 4.98 1.72 -0.62
C VAL A 79 3.55 1.21 -0.79
N TYR A 80 3.04 0.42 0.15
CA TYR A 80 1.71 -0.17 0.07
C TYR A 80 0.60 0.70 0.67
N GLY A 81 0.93 1.79 1.39
CA GLY A 81 -0.08 2.69 1.99
C GLY A 81 -0.98 2.07 3.08
N HIS A 82 -0.72 0.83 3.51
CA HIS A 82 -1.62 0.12 4.44
C HIS A 82 -1.56 0.59 5.91
N GLY A 83 -0.48 1.26 6.34
CA GLY A 83 -0.26 1.59 7.76
C GLY A 83 -1.33 2.50 8.37
N LEU A 84 -1.73 3.54 7.63
CA LEU A 84 -2.79 4.46 8.07
C LEU A 84 -4.14 3.76 8.15
N SER A 85 -4.50 2.95 7.14
CA SER A 85 -5.75 2.18 7.13
C SER A 85 -5.78 1.15 8.27
N ALA A 86 -4.71 0.41 8.49
CA ALA A 86 -4.61 -0.56 9.59
C ALA A 86 -4.70 0.13 10.97
N SER A 87 -4.07 1.30 11.12
CA SER A 87 -4.17 2.12 12.32
C SER A 87 -5.60 2.61 12.56
N ALA A 88 -6.27 3.14 11.54
CA ALA A 88 -7.65 3.58 11.63
C ALA A 88 -8.62 2.43 11.98
N GLN A 89 -8.48 1.28 11.32
CA GLN A 89 -9.28 0.08 11.61
C GLN A 89 -9.06 -0.46 13.04
N SER A 90 -7.83 -0.34 13.56
CA SER A 90 -7.51 -0.68 14.96
C SER A 90 -8.29 0.21 15.94
N ILE A 91 -8.40 1.52 15.65
CA ILE A 91 -9.15 2.47 16.47
C ILE A 91 -10.67 2.22 16.38
N VAL A 92 -11.20 1.93 15.19
CA VAL A 92 -12.63 1.56 15.03
C VAL A 92 -12.97 0.32 15.86
N THR A 93 -12.07 -0.68 15.87
CA THR A 93 -12.21 -1.90 16.66
C THR A 93 -12.19 -1.62 18.15
N LEU A 94 -11.23 -0.80 18.61
CA LEU A 94 -11.18 -0.32 20.00
C LEU A 94 -12.51 0.33 20.41
N ARG A 95 -13.01 1.27 19.60
CA ARG A 95 -14.27 1.97 19.87
C ARG A 95 -15.45 1.00 20.00
N GLY A 96 -15.52 -0.02 19.14
CA GLY A 96 -16.56 -1.05 19.22
C GLY A 96 -16.55 -1.83 20.54
N ILE A 97 -15.36 -2.14 21.06
CA ILE A 97 -15.22 -2.86 22.34
C ILE A 97 -15.59 -1.96 23.52
N LEU A 98 -15.11 -0.71 23.52
CA LEU A 98 -15.37 0.25 24.60
C LEU A 98 -16.84 0.67 24.71
N ARG A 99 -17.62 0.55 23.63
CA ARG A 99 -19.08 0.74 23.68
C ARG A 99 -19.82 -0.38 24.44
N GLN A 100 -19.21 -1.55 24.56
CA GLN A 100 -19.84 -2.73 25.17
C GLN A 100 -19.26 -3.06 26.55
N ARG A 101 -18.08 -2.54 26.87
CA ARG A 101 -17.35 -2.83 28.10
C ARG A 101 -16.55 -1.62 28.56
N ASP A 102 -16.47 -1.47 29.88
CA ASP A 102 -15.57 -0.52 30.51
C ASP A 102 -14.11 -0.84 30.17
N CYS A 103 -13.30 0.19 29.96
CA CYS A 103 -11.86 0.08 29.72
C CYS A 103 -11.12 -0.53 30.92
N ALA A 104 -11.60 -0.30 32.15
CA ALA A 104 -11.03 -0.82 33.37
C ALA A 104 -11.51 -2.24 33.72
N ALA A 105 -12.51 -2.78 33.00
CA ALA A 105 -13.01 -4.11 33.29
C ALA A 105 -11.93 -5.18 33.00
N PRO A 106 -11.75 -6.17 33.91
CA PRO A 106 -10.76 -7.22 33.73
C PRO A 106 -10.90 -7.96 32.39
N GLY A 107 -9.78 -8.11 31.68
CA GLY A 107 -9.73 -8.80 30.38
C GLY A 107 -10.17 -7.96 29.17
N THR A 108 -10.63 -6.71 29.36
CA THR A 108 -10.95 -5.80 28.25
C THR A 108 -9.70 -5.52 27.41
N ALA A 109 -8.57 -5.24 28.05
CA ALA A 109 -7.29 -4.99 27.37
C ALA A 109 -6.87 -6.16 26.46
N ARG A 110 -6.98 -7.39 26.95
CA ARG A 110 -6.66 -8.59 26.17
C ARG A 110 -7.59 -8.77 24.97
N ARG A 111 -8.86 -8.41 25.12
CA ARG A 111 -9.84 -8.47 24.01
C ARG A 111 -9.53 -7.41 22.95
N ILE A 112 -9.18 -6.19 23.37
CA ILE A 112 -8.72 -5.12 22.48
C ILE A 112 -7.49 -5.60 21.71
N GLN A 113 -6.48 -6.14 22.39
CA GLN A 113 -5.24 -6.56 21.75
C GLN A 113 -5.47 -7.66 20.71
N LYS A 114 -6.33 -8.65 21.01
CA LYS A 114 -6.70 -9.70 20.05
C LYS A 114 -7.49 -9.16 18.85
N ALA A 115 -8.34 -8.17 19.07
CA ALA A 115 -9.19 -7.63 18.02
C ALA A 115 -8.40 -6.69 17.10
N ALA A 116 -7.52 -5.85 17.65
CA ALA A 116 -6.64 -4.95 16.90
C ALA A 116 -5.62 -5.70 16.03
N ALA A 117 -5.27 -6.94 16.37
CA ALA A 117 -4.42 -7.78 15.54
C ALA A 117 -5.08 -8.17 14.21
N ARG A 118 -6.42 -8.27 14.12
CA ARG A 118 -7.09 -8.77 12.89
C ARG A 118 -6.92 -7.83 11.67
N PRO A 119 -7.20 -6.51 11.76
CA PRO A 119 -6.88 -5.58 10.68
C PRO A 119 -5.42 -5.63 10.26
N VAL A 120 -4.53 -5.73 11.26
CA VAL A 120 -3.09 -5.79 11.07
C VAL A 120 -2.67 -7.06 10.32
N ASP A 121 -3.31 -8.19 10.59
CA ASP A 121 -3.06 -9.47 9.92
C ASP A 121 -3.41 -9.42 8.43
N HIS A 122 -4.51 -8.76 8.08
CA HIS A 122 -4.92 -8.61 6.69
C HIS A 122 -3.90 -7.77 5.90
N ALA A 123 -3.52 -6.61 6.44
CA ALA A 123 -2.48 -5.76 5.85
C ALA A 123 -1.12 -6.47 5.79
N TRP A 124 -0.78 -7.24 6.82
CA TRP A 124 0.48 -7.99 6.89
C TRP A 124 0.55 -9.10 5.84
N ASN A 125 -0.54 -9.85 5.65
CA ASN A 125 -0.58 -10.91 4.65
C ASN A 125 -0.49 -10.35 3.22
N LEU A 126 -1.06 -9.17 2.95
CA LEU A 126 -0.89 -8.48 1.67
C LEU A 126 0.56 -8.00 1.49
N ALA A 127 1.12 -7.31 2.48
CA ALA A 127 2.47 -6.75 2.40
C ALA A 127 3.56 -7.83 2.28
N VAL A 128 3.50 -8.90 3.09
CA VAL A 128 4.47 -10.01 3.02
C VAL A 128 4.32 -10.80 1.73
N GLY A 129 3.09 -10.97 1.23
CA GLY A 129 2.83 -11.62 -0.05
C GLY A 129 3.46 -10.89 -1.22
N GLN A 130 3.60 -9.56 -1.16
CA GLN A 130 4.24 -8.75 -2.19
C GLN A 130 5.76 -8.60 -1.98
N ASP A 131 6.23 -8.56 -0.73
CA ASP A 131 7.64 -8.42 -0.40
C ASP A 131 8.49 -9.64 -0.76
N VAL A 132 7.89 -10.85 -0.79
CA VAL A 132 8.61 -12.10 -1.12
C VAL A 132 9.28 -12.07 -2.51
N PHE A 133 8.87 -11.14 -3.38
CA PHE A 133 9.44 -10.95 -4.72
C PHE A 133 10.70 -10.11 -4.75
N TYR A 134 11.07 -9.43 -3.66
CA TYR A 134 12.30 -8.66 -3.61
C TYR A 134 13.52 -9.54 -3.28
N PRO A 135 14.62 -9.46 -4.06
CA PRO A 135 15.84 -10.20 -3.78
C PRO A 135 16.38 -9.92 -2.37
N GLY A 136 16.41 -10.97 -1.54
CA GLY A 136 16.88 -10.92 -0.15
C GLY A 136 15.81 -10.58 0.90
N ALA A 137 14.51 -10.58 0.56
CA ALA A 137 13.42 -10.34 1.50
C ALA A 137 13.27 -11.44 2.58
N SER A 138 13.71 -12.67 2.29
CA SER A 138 13.74 -13.79 3.25
C SER A 138 15.06 -14.54 3.15
N LYS A 139 15.51 -15.10 4.28
CA LYS A 139 16.67 -16.01 4.34
C LYS A 139 16.38 -17.37 3.69
N GLN A 140 15.10 -17.69 3.47
CA GLN A 140 14.66 -18.93 2.84
C GLN A 140 14.02 -18.64 1.49
N PRO A 141 14.27 -19.48 0.47
CA PRO A 141 13.65 -19.31 -0.84
C PRO A 141 12.12 -19.50 -0.75
N PRO A 142 11.34 -18.80 -1.58
CA PRO A 142 9.89 -18.95 -1.59
C PRO A 142 9.47 -20.37 -1.95
N THR A 143 8.51 -20.89 -1.20
CA THR A 143 7.84 -22.18 -1.40
C THR A 143 7.09 -22.22 -2.73
N ARG A 144 6.75 -23.43 -3.21
CA ARG A 144 5.95 -23.60 -4.45
C ARG A 144 4.59 -22.92 -4.35
N LEU A 145 3.97 -22.97 -3.17
CA LEU A 145 2.67 -22.33 -2.91
C LEU A 145 2.76 -20.81 -3.03
N GLU A 146 3.79 -20.20 -2.43
CA GLU A 146 4.05 -18.76 -2.53
C GLU A 146 4.28 -18.33 -3.97
N LYS A 147 5.06 -19.11 -4.75
CA LYS A 147 5.24 -18.85 -6.19
C LYS A 147 3.95 -18.96 -7.00
N THR A 148 3.07 -19.91 -6.68
CA THR A 148 1.77 -20.01 -7.37
C THR A 148 0.84 -18.86 -7.00
N LEU A 149 0.85 -18.42 -5.74
CA LEU A 149 0.08 -17.27 -5.29
C LEU A 149 0.58 -15.97 -5.94
N ALA A 150 1.90 -15.81 -6.07
CA ALA A 150 2.55 -14.74 -6.81
C ALA A 150 2.01 -14.62 -8.24
N ALA A 151 2.13 -15.70 -9.00
CA ALA A 151 1.72 -15.75 -10.38
C ALA A 151 0.21 -15.49 -10.52
N PHE A 152 -0.58 -15.87 -9.51
CA PHE A 152 -2.00 -15.53 -9.47
C PHE A 152 -2.22 -14.03 -9.23
N VAL A 153 -1.50 -13.40 -8.30
CA VAL A 153 -1.56 -11.95 -8.07
C VAL A 153 -1.14 -11.18 -9.32
N ASP A 154 -0.06 -11.59 -10.01
CA ASP A 154 0.35 -10.96 -11.28
C ASP A 154 -0.75 -11.04 -12.34
N LYS A 155 -1.42 -12.20 -12.46
CA LYS A 155 -2.58 -12.36 -13.35
C LYS A 155 -3.76 -11.50 -12.92
N ALA A 156 -3.98 -11.31 -11.62
CA ALA A 156 -5.03 -10.44 -11.09
C ALA A 156 -4.75 -8.96 -11.39
N VAL A 157 -3.49 -8.53 -11.28
CA VAL A 157 -3.05 -7.17 -11.65
C VAL A 157 -3.18 -6.95 -13.16
N ASP A 158 -2.77 -7.91 -13.99
CA ASP A 158 -2.96 -7.83 -15.45
C ASP A 158 -4.45 -7.76 -15.82
N ALA A 159 -5.29 -8.59 -15.18
CA ALA A 159 -6.73 -8.56 -15.39
C ALA A 159 -7.33 -7.21 -14.96
N GLY A 160 -6.91 -6.67 -13.81
CA GLY A 160 -7.33 -5.35 -13.34
C GLY A 160 -6.95 -4.24 -14.31
N SER A 161 -5.75 -4.30 -14.89
CA SER A 161 -5.26 -3.32 -15.87
C SER A 161 -6.09 -3.28 -17.16
N ARG A 162 -6.88 -4.34 -17.44
CA ARG A 162 -7.60 -4.52 -18.71
C ARG A 162 -9.10 -4.77 -18.54
N ASN A 163 -9.61 -4.82 -17.31
CA ASN A 163 -11.02 -5.06 -17.01
C ASN A 163 -11.46 -4.22 -15.79
N PRO A 164 -12.37 -3.23 -15.96
CA PRO A 164 -12.80 -2.33 -14.89
C PRO A 164 -13.39 -3.04 -13.65
N HIS A 165 -14.05 -4.19 -13.84
CA HIS A 165 -14.61 -4.93 -12.71
C HIS A 165 -13.53 -5.69 -11.94
N ALA A 166 -12.53 -6.25 -12.63
CA ALA A 166 -11.38 -6.86 -11.96
C ALA A 166 -10.54 -5.80 -11.24
N LEU A 167 -10.43 -4.60 -11.83
CA LEU A 167 -9.77 -3.46 -11.21
C LEU A 167 -10.47 -3.07 -9.91
N ARG A 168 -11.81 -3.00 -9.92
CA ARG A 168 -12.58 -2.68 -8.70
C ARG A 168 -12.29 -3.67 -7.58
N VAL A 169 -12.32 -4.96 -7.87
CA VAL A 169 -12.01 -6.00 -6.87
C VAL A 169 -10.57 -5.89 -6.36
N LEU A 170 -9.62 -5.61 -7.25
CA LEU A 170 -8.22 -5.40 -6.86
C LEU A 170 -8.08 -4.18 -5.96
N LEU A 171 -8.72 -3.07 -6.31
CA LEU A 171 -8.73 -1.83 -5.53
C LEU A 171 -9.38 -2.03 -4.16
N ASP A 172 -10.54 -2.72 -4.08
CA ASP A 172 -11.22 -3.00 -2.80
C ASP A 172 -10.29 -3.79 -1.84
N VAL A 173 -9.45 -4.67 -2.36
CA VAL A 173 -8.49 -5.44 -1.57
C VAL A 173 -7.28 -4.59 -1.17
N MET A 174 -6.73 -3.81 -2.11
CA MET A 174 -5.58 -2.93 -1.86
C MET A 174 -5.94 -1.76 -0.92
N SER A 175 -7.18 -1.27 -0.96
CA SER A 175 -7.68 -0.25 -0.03
C SER A 175 -8.10 -0.84 1.33
N MET A 176 -7.99 -2.16 1.49
CA MET A 176 -8.44 -2.90 2.68
C MET A 176 -9.95 -2.76 2.98
N GLU A 177 -10.77 -2.46 1.96
CA GLU A 177 -12.25 -2.52 2.06
C GLU A 177 -12.74 -3.97 2.07
N ALA A 178 -12.03 -4.87 1.40
CA ALA A 178 -12.32 -6.29 1.34
C ALA A 178 -11.10 -7.15 1.77
N PRO A 179 -11.33 -8.35 2.34
CA PRO A 179 -10.23 -9.25 2.69
C PRO A 179 -9.52 -9.80 1.43
N PRO A 180 -8.25 -10.22 1.51
CA PRO A 180 -7.50 -10.76 0.38
C PRO A 180 -8.15 -11.99 -0.29
N THR A 181 -8.95 -12.74 0.46
CA THR A 181 -9.73 -13.88 -0.04
C THR A 181 -10.74 -13.49 -1.13
N ARG A 182 -11.11 -12.21 -1.23
CA ARG A 182 -11.98 -11.68 -2.29
C ARG A 182 -11.39 -11.89 -3.69
N LEU A 183 -10.05 -11.92 -3.82
CA LEU A 183 -9.38 -12.22 -5.09
C LEU A 183 -9.62 -13.66 -5.56
N LEU A 184 -9.87 -14.58 -4.62
CA LEU A 184 -10.06 -16.01 -4.91
C LEU A 184 -11.53 -16.38 -5.15
N MET A 185 -12.44 -15.40 -5.15
CA MET A 185 -13.86 -15.66 -5.38
C MET A 185 -14.12 -16.01 -6.86
N PRO A 186 -15.13 -16.86 -7.15
CA PRO A 186 -15.37 -17.37 -8.51
C PRO A 186 -15.53 -16.28 -9.57
N ASP A 187 -16.12 -15.15 -9.20
CA ASP A 187 -16.36 -14.02 -10.10
C ASP A 187 -15.06 -13.29 -10.48
N MET A 188 -14.09 -13.19 -9.56
CA MET A 188 -12.76 -12.65 -9.86
C MET A 188 -11.95 -13.66 -10.66
N LEU A 189 -11.97 -14.95 -10.29
CA LEU A 189 -11.29 -16.00 -11.04
C LEU A 189 -11.78 -16.08 -12.49
N ALA A 190 -13.09 -16.01 -12.71
CA ALA A 190 -13.67 -15.97 -14.06
C ALA A 190 -13.14 -14.77 -14.86
N ARG A 191 -12.97 -13.59 -14.24
CA ARG A 191 -12.42 -12.41 -14.92
C ARG A 191 -10.93 -12.54 -15.21
N VAL A 192 -10.17 -13.16 -14.32
CA VAL A 192 -8.73 -13.40 -14.50
C VAL A 192 -8.47 -14.37 -15.65
N TYR A 193 -9.22 -15.47 -15.72
CA TYR A 193 -8.97 -16.56 -16.68
C TYR A 193 -9.81 -16.48 -17.97
N LEU A 194 -11.03 -15.99 -17.90
CA LEU A 194 -12.01 -15.98 -19.00
C LEU A 194 -12.49 -14.57 -19.38
N GLY A 195 -12.07 -13.55 -18.64
CA GLY A 195 -12.53 -12.18 -18.84
C GLY A 195 -12.01 -11.60 -20.15
N ARG A 196 -12.88 -10.86 -20.86
CA ARG A 196 -12.46 -10.03 -21.99
C ARG A 196 -11.47 -8.97 -21.49
N LYS A 197 -10.29 -8.92 -22.11
CA LYS A 197 -9.22 -7.96 -21.80
C LYS A 197 -9.28 -6.82 -22.81
N LYS A 198 -9.39 -5.59 -22.33
CA LYS A 198 -9.15 -4.40 -23.15
C LYS A 198 -7.68 -4.36 -23.61
N PRO A 199 -7.37 -3.76 -24.77
CA PRO A 199 -5.99 -3.55 -25.18
C PRO A 199 -5.26 -2.67 -24.15
N LEU A 200 -3.95 -2.85 -24.05
CA LEU A 200 -3.11 -1.95 -23.26
C LEU A 200 -3.15 -0.54 -23.87
N LEU A 201 -3.07 0.47 -23.01
CA LEU A 201 -2.94 1.84 -23.46
C LEU A 201 -1.55 2.02 -24.10
N ALA A 202 -1.50 2.74 -25.22
CA ALA A 202 -0.24 3.08 -25.89
C ALA A 202 0.56 4.18 -25.15
N GLY A 203 -0.08 4.86 -24.20
CA GLY A 203 0.52 5.90 -23.37
C GLY A 203 -0.47 6.41 -22.32
N PRO A 204 -0.09 7.45 -21.56
CA PRO A 204 -0.96 8.06 -20.55
C PRO A 204 -2.28 8.53 -21.17
N PRO A 205 -3.43 8.21 -20.55
CA PRO A 205 -4.75 8.57 -21.07
C PRO A 205 -5.10 10.03 -20.78
N LEU A 206 -4.14 10.94 -21.01
CA LEU A 206 -4.33 12.37 -20.84
C LEU A 206 -5.07 12.95 -22.04
N THR A 207 -6.12 13.72 -21.74
CA THR A 207 -6.81 14.60 -22.68
C THR A 207 -5.86 15.67 -23.23
N GLN A 208 -6.25 16.30 -24.34
CA GLN A 208 -5.44 17.38 -24.92
C GLN A 208 -5.29 18.57 -23.96
N GLN A 209 -6.30 18.85 -23.14
CA GLN A 209 -6.24 19.90 -22.13
C GLN A 209 -5.23 19.54 -21.03
N GLU A 210 -5.26 18.31 -20.53
CA GLU A 210 -4.31 17.85 -19.50
C GLU A 210 -2.87 17.81 -20.01
N ARG A 211 -2.64 17.43 -21.28
CA ARG A 211 -1.30 17.49 -21.90
C ARG A 211 -0.79 18.92 -21.98
N LYS A 212 -1.63 19.85 -22.45
CA LYS A 212 -1.26 21.28 -22.48
C LYS A 212 -0.97 21.83 -21.10
N ALA A 213 -1.74 21.43 -20.09
CA ALA A 213 -1.49 21.83 -18.70
C ALA A 213 -0.18 21.25 -18.16
N ALA A 214 0.18 20.02 -18.56
CA ALA A 214 1.44 19.39 -18.18
C ALA A 214 2.67 20.04 -18.85
N GLU A 215 2.49 20.60 -20.04
CA GLU A 215 3.54 21.28 -20.82
C GLU A 215 3.61 22.80 -20.54
N ALA A 216 2.60 23.36 -19.87
CA ALA A 216 2.54 24.79 -19.57
C ALA A 216 3.30 25.11 -18.27
N PRO A 217 4.19 26.12 -18.25
CA PRO A 217 4.82 26.57 -17.02
C PRO A 217 3.76 27.08 -16.05
N THR A 218 3.82 26.64 -14.79
CA THR A 218 2.94 27.13 -13.73
C THR A 218 3.11 28.65 -13.60
N PRO A 219 2.04 29.46 -13.70
CA PRO A 219 2.16 30.90 -13.49
C PRO A 219 2.63 31.15 -12.06
N CYS A 220 3.78 31.82 -11.94
CA CYS A 220 4.32 32.25 -10.66
C CYS A 220 3.26 33.12 -9.96
N PRO A 221 2.90 32.84 -8.69
CA PRO A 221 1.97 33.70 -7.96
C PRO A 221 2.59 35.10 -7.88
N SER A 222 1.89 36.07 -8.46
CA SER A 222 2.18 37.49 -8.31
C SER A 222 2.27 37.82 -6.81
N GLU A 223 3.46 38.20 -6.35
CA GLU A 223 3.67 38.78 -5.02
C GLU A 223 2.64 39.92 -4.82
N ALA A 224 1.89 39.85 -3.73
CA ALA A 224 0.98 40.87 -3.24
C ALA A 224 1.34 41.20 -1.79
#